data_AF-A0A0K2UFN9-F1
#
_entry.id   AF-A0A0K2UFN9-F1
#
_cell.length_a   1.000
_cell.length_b   1.000
_cell.length_c   1.000
_cell.angle_alpha   90.00
_cell.angle_beta   90.00
_cell.angle_gamma   90.00
#
_symmetry.space_group_name_H-M   'P 1'
#
loop_
_entity.id
_entity.type
_entity.pdbx_description
1 polymer ?
#
loop_
_entity_poly.entity_id
_entity_poly.type
_entity_poly.pdbx_seq_one_letter_code
_entity_poly.pdbx_strand_id
1 'polypeptide(L)' 'MDIEDSFKEFSINLHPSQDVMNKAYKDLMVFLNWTNAAILYEDDFGLVRLQDLVRSSTQSRKLDLYIR' A
#
# COMPACT_ATOMS: atom_id res chain seq x y z
N MET A 1 5.69 -31.64 32.36
CA MET A 1 5.63 -30.22 32.74
C MET A 1 5.81 -29.48 31.44
N ASP A 2 4.70 -29.31 30.70
CA ASP A 2 4.71 -28.72 29.37
C ASP A 2 4.75 -27.20 29.54
N ILE A 3 5.97 -26.71 29.72
CA ILE A 3 6.29 -25.30 29.64
C ILE A 3 7.31 -25.19 28.51
N GLU A 4 6.90 -25.58 27.29
CA GLU A 4 7.39 -24.87 26.12
C GLU A 4 6.69 -23.52 26.18
N ASP A 5 7.30 -22.61 26.94
CA ASP A 5 6.96 -21.20 26.95
C ASP A 5 7.13 -20.75 25.50
N SER A 6 6.02 -20.73 24.76
CA SER A 6 6.00 -20.23 23.41
C SER A 6 6.35 -18.74 23.54
N PHE A 7 7.64 -18.44 23.43
CA PHE A 7 8.17 -17.08 23.43
C PHE A 7 7.49 -16.34 22.30
N LYS A 8 6.34 -15.75 22.60
CA LYS A 8 5.57 -14.94 21.69
C LYS A 8 6.31 -13.62 21.65
N GLU A 9 7.08 -13.42 20.58
CA GLU A 9 7.88 -12.23 20.39
C GLU A 9 6.96 -10.99 20.51
N PHE A 10 7.06 -10.27 21.63
CA PHE A 10 6.28 -9.07 21.91
C PHE A 10 6.84 -7.92 21.07
N SER A 11 6.63 -7.99 19.76
CA SER A 11 6.96 -6.94 18.83
C SER A 11 5.68 -6.23 18.38
N ILE A 12 5.74 -4.91 18.29
CA ILE A 12 4.69 -4.09 17.69
C ILE A 12 5.26 -3.50 16.43
N ASN A 13 4.62 -3.76 15.30
CA ASN A 13 4.97 -3.10 14.06
C ASN A 13 4.50 -1.64 14.12
N LEU A 14 5.46 -0.71 14.16
CA LEU A 14 5.18 0.73 14.12
C LEU A 14 5.04 1.26 12.69
N HIS A 15 5.31 0.44 11.68
CA HIS A 15 5.07 0.79 10.29
C HIS A 15 3.56 0.89 10.03
N PRO A 16 3.09 1.95 9.35
CA PRO A 16 1.68 2.07 8.99
C PRO A 16 1.18 0.87 8.19
N SER A 17 -0.09 0.52 8.35
CA SER A 17 -0.71 -0.49 7.50
C SER A 17 -0.82 0.00 6.06
N GLN A 18 -0.87 -0.94 5.12
CA GLN A 18 -1.00 -0.62 3.70
C GLN A 18 -2.25 0.20 3.39
N ASP A 19 -3.33 0.00 4.13
CA ASP A 19 -4.58 0.76 3.98
C ASP A 19 -4.39 2.24 4.30
N VAL A 20 -3.66 2.54 5.38
CA VAL A 20 -3.35 3.92 5.78
C VAL A 20 -2.46 4.59 4.72
N MET A 21 -1.46 3.86 4.22
CA MET A 21 -0.59 4.34 3.14
C MET A 21 -1.38 4.61 1.85
N ASN A 22 -2.23 3.67 1.43
CA ASN A 22 -3.07 3.80 0.23
C ASN A 22 -4.02 4.99 0.31
N LYS A 23 -4.57 5.28 1.50
CA LYS A 23 -5.39 6.46 1.71
C LYS A 23 -4.58 7.76 1.56
N ALA A 24 -3.40 7.82 2.18
CA ALA A 24 -2.53 8.99 2.06
C ALA A 24 -2.13 9.27 0.60
N TYR A 25 -1.84 8.23 -0.19
CA TYR A 25 -1.55 8.39 -1.62
C TYR A 25 -2.75 8.96 -2.39
N LYS A 26 -3.96 8.46 -2.14
CA LYS A 26 -5.19 8.99 -2.77
C LYS A 26 -5.45 10.44 -2.40
N ASP A 27 -5.27 10.80 -1.14
CA ASP A 27 -5.48 12.16 -0.67
C ASP A 27 -4.54 13.14 -1.41
N LEU A 28 -3.28 12.76 -1.62
CA LEU A 28 -2.32 13.52 -2.42
C LEU A 28 -2.73 13.62 -3.90
N MET A 29 -3.12 12.50 -4.51
CA MET A 29 -3.56 12.46 -5.91
C MET A 29 -4.75 13.39 -6.16
N VAL A 30 -5.72 13.41 -5.23
CA VAL A 30 -6.90 14.29 -5.30
C VAL A 30 -6.50 15.73 -5.05
N PHE A 31 -5.72 16.00 -4.00
CA PHE A 31 -5.27 17.36 -3.66
C PHE A 31 -4.54 18.04 -4.83
N LEU A 32 -3.72 17.28 -5.55
CA LEU A 32 -2.95 17.76 -6.70
C LEU A 32 -3.67 17.63 -8.04
N ASN A 33 -4.91 17.14 -8.06
CA ASN A 33 -5.69 16.86 -9.28
C ASN A 33 -4.92 16.03 -10.33
N TRP A 34 -4.26 14.95 -9.91
CA TRP A 34 -3.58 14.06 -10.84
C TRP A 34 -4.59 13.38 -11.78
N THR A 35 -4.25 13.36 -13.07
CA THR A 35 -5.01 12.65 -14.11
C THR A 35 -4.25 11.45 -14.65
N ASN A 36 -2.92 11.46 -14.54
CA ASN A 36 -2.01 10.41 -14.97
C ASN A 36 -0.90 10.23 -13.95
N ALA A 37 -0.55 8.99 -13.60
CA ALA A 37 0.57 8.68 -12.72
C ALA A 37 1.23 7.35 -13.10
N ALA A 38 2.51 7.22 -12.77
CA ALA A 38 3.26 5.97 -12.93
C ALA A 38 3.80 5.50 -11.58
N ILE A 39 3.66 4.20 -11.32
CA ILE A 39 4.26 3.51 -10.19
C ILE A 39 5.60 2.95 -10.66
N LEU A 40 6.65 3.34 -9.94
CA LEU A 40 8.00 2.82 -10.06
C LEU A 40 8.30 2.04 -8.78
N TYR A 41 8.78 0.81 -8.91
CA TYR A 41 9.05 -0.10 -7.80
C TYR A 41 10.38 -0.79 -8.01
N GLU A 42 11.07 -1.09 -6.91
CA GLU A 42 12.37 -1.76 -6.94
C GLU A 42 12.22 -3.28 -6.85
N ASP A 43 11.24 -3.77 -6.09
CA ASP A 43 11.00 -5.20 -5.83
C ASP A 43 9.54 -5.62 -6.04
N ASP A 44 9.33 -6.88 -6.40
CA ASP A 44 7.99 -7.42 -6.68
C ASP A 44 7.06 -7.36 -5.44
N PHE A 45 7.64 -7.38 -4.23
CA PHE A 45 6.90 -7.22 -2.98
C PHE A 45 6.28 -5.83 -2.84
N GLY A 46 6.96 -4.77 -3.30
CA GLY A 46 6.41 -3.43 -3.42
C GLY A 46 5.21 -3.38 -4.35
N LEU A 47 5.21 -4.18 -5.41
CA LEU A 47 4.11 -4.22 -6.36
C LEU A 47 2.83 -4.83 -5.80
N VAL A 48 2.95 -5.91 -5.01
CA VAL A 48 1.79 -6.56 -4.36
C VAL A 48 1.08 -5.57 -3.43
N ARG A 49 1.85 -4.80 -2.66
CA ARG A 49 1.32 -3.76 -1.75
C ARG A 49 0.55 -2.65 -2.48
N LEU A 50 0.98 -2.33 -3.70
CA LEU A 50 0.39 -1.26 -4.52
C LEU A 50 -0.75 -1.77 -5.40
N GLN A 51 -0.92 -3.08 -5.56
CA GLN A 51 -1.98 -3.67 -6.38
C GLN A 51 -3.39 -3.25 -5.91
N ASP A 52 -3.60 -3.12 -4.60
CA ASP A 52 -4.86 -2.65 -4.03
C ASP A 52 -5.11 -1.15 -4.29
N LEU A 53 -4.04 -0.35 -4.33
CA LEU A 53 -4.14 1.06 -4.71
C LEU A 53 -4.62 1.18 -6.17
N VAL A 54 -4.01 0.43 -7.10
CA VAL A 54 -4.35 0.41 -8.53
C VAL A 54 -5.78 -0.08 -8.77
N ARG A 55 -6.19 -1.18 -8.10
CA ARG A 55 -7.57 -1.71 -8.22
C ARG A 55 -8.61 -0.69 -7.76
N SER A 56 -8.32 0.07 -6.72
CA SER A 56 -9.25 1.07 -6.21
C SER A 56 -9.29 2.36 -7.04
N SER A 57 -8.19 2.73 -7.72
CA SER A 57 -8.15 3.92 -8.57
C SER A 57 -8.81 3.67 -9.94
N THR A 58 -8.66 2.48 -10.52
CA THR A 58 -9.27 2.11 -11.81
C THR A 58 -10.80 2.13 -11.80
N GLN A 59 -11.45 1.95 -10.64
CA GLN A 59 -12.91 2.13 -10.50
C GLN A 59 -13.34 3.60 -10.58
N SER A 60 -12.46 4.54 -10.23
CA SER A 60 -12.67 5.97 -10.35
C SER A 60 -12.00 6.43 -11.66
N ARG A 61 -12.75 6.45 -12.76
CA ARG A 61 -12.31 6.72 -14.17
C ARG A 61 -11.47 7.99 -14.43
N LYS A 62 -11.01 8.72 -13.41
CA LYS A 62 -10.25 9.97 -13.51
C LYS A 62 -8.72 9.82 -13.48
N LEU A 63 -8.18 8.67 -13.05
CA LEU A 63 -6.74 8.50 -12.87
C LEU A 63 -6.21 7.31 -13.68
N ASP A 64 -5.45 7.59 -14.73
CA ASP A 64 -4.74 6.58 -15.50
C ASP A 64 -3.42 6.23 -14.79
N LEU A 65 -3.24 4.96 -14.45
CA LEU A 65 -2.11 4.49 -13.66
C LEU A 65 -1.27 3.46 -14.44
N TYR A 66 0.04 3.70 -14.53
CA TYR A 66 0.97 2.81 -15.23
C TYR A 66 1.91 2.14 -14.24
N ILE A 67 2.21 0.86 -14.46
CA ILE A 67 3.27 0.14 -13.73
C ILE A 67 4.47 0.03 -14.67
N ARG A 68 5.66 0.39 -14.21
CA ARG A 68 6.91 0.39 -14.98
C ARG A 68 8.00 -0.39 -14.28
#